data_AF-A0A2T5M1J9-F1
#
_entry.id   AF-A0A2T5M1J9-F1
#
_cell.length_a   1.000
_cell.length_b   1.000
_cell.length_c   1.000
_cell.angle_alpha   90.00
_cell.angle_beta   90.00
_cell.angle_gamma   90.00
#
_symmetry.space_group_name_H-M   'P 1'
#
loop_
_entity.id
_entity.type
_entity.pdbx_description
1 polymer ?
#
loop_
_entity_poly.entity_id
_entity_poly.type
_entity_poly.pdbx_seq_one_letter_code
_entity_poly.pdbx_strand_id
1 'polypeptide(L)'
;MSAESLPINPSAFAEAIKELSLPSIYAKASELKNSIVHLQRSNTELQTFVSESCETETEKQELQGYIAENEGVVEAMNARIQLLKTEVENRGQRWIELDETE
;
A
#
# COMPACT_ATOMS: atom_id res chain seq x y z
N MET A 1 -0.85 19.37 -6.93
CA MET A 1 0.14 18.30 -6.65
C MET A 1 -0.56 16.96 -6.83
N SER A 2 0.04 16.08 -7.63
CA SER A 2 -0.13 14.62 -7.75
C SER A 2 -1.54 14.02 -7.93
N ALA A 3 -2.07 14.08 -9.15
CA ALA A 3 -3.25 13.32 -9.60
C ALA A 3 -2.91 12.38 -10.79
N GLU A 4 -1.70 11.80 -10.83
CA GLU A 4 -1.25 10.98 -11.96
C GLU A 4 -0.61 9.63 -11.58
N SER A 5 -0.92 9.07 -10.41
CA SER A 5 -0.73 7.62 -10.25
C SER A 5 -2.01 6.93 -10.74
N LEU A 6 -2.17 6.82 -12.07
CA LEU A 6 -3.12 5.85 -12.63
C LEU A 6 -2.93 4.52 -11.88
N PRO A 7 -4.00 3.86 -11.42
CA PRO A 7 -3.88 2.55 -10.82
C PRO A 7 -3.17 1.64 -11.83
N ILE A 8 -1.89 1.31 -11.59
CA ILE A 8 -1.18 0.35 -12.43
C ILE A 8 -2.02 -0.92 -12.44
N ASN A 9 -2.45 -1.32 -13.64
CA ASN A 9 -3.23 -2.53 -13.83
C ASN A 9 -2.47 -3.70 -13.18
N PRO A 10 -3.09 -4.46 -12.26
CA PRO A 10 -2.43 -5.59 -11.60
C PRO A 10 -1.77 -6.58 -12.57
N SER A 11 -2.37 -6.79 -13.75
CA SER A 11 -1.81 -7.65 -14.80
C SER A 11 -0.52 -7.07 -15.39
N ALA A 12 -0.46 -5.75 -15.62
CA ALA A 12 0.75 -5.11 -16.13
C ALA A 12 1.88 -5.15 -15.08
N PHE A 13 1.54 -5.00 -13.79
CA PHE A 13 2.49 -5.17 -12.70
C PHE A 13 3.03 -6.60 -12.64
N ALA A 14 2.16 -7.61 -12.75
CA ALA A 14 2.54 -9.02 -12.74
C ALA A 14 3.48 -9.41 -13.90
N GLU A 15 3.29 -8.84 -15.09
CA GLU A 15 4.22 -9.06 -16.20
C GLU A 15 5.56 -8.36 -15.95
N ALA A 16 5.55 -7.11 -15.48
CA ALA A 16 6.77 -6.34 -15.25
C ALA A 16 7.69 -6.96 -14.18
N ILE A 17 7.12 -7.57 -13.13
CA ILE A 17 7.94 -8.16 -12.05
C ILE A 17 8.71 -9.42 -12.49
N LYS A 18 8.32 -10.08 -13.58
CA LYS A 18 9.04 -11.24 -14.13
C LYS A 18 10.45 -10.88 -14.61
N GLU A 19 10.66 -9.65 -15.07
CA GLU A 19 11.96 -9.17 -15.54
C GLU A 19 12.87 -8.67 -14.41
N LEU A 20 12.33 -8.49 -13.20
CA LEU A 20 13.09 -7.98 -12.06
C LEU A 20 13.98 -9.04 -11.43
N SER A 21 15.11 -8.62 -10.87
CA SER A 21 15.94 -9.49 -10.02
C SER A 21 15.26 -9.76 -8.67
N LEU A 22 15.64 -10.85 -7.98
CA LEU A 22 15.13 -11.14 -6.63
C LEU A 22 15.39 -9.98 -5.64
N PRO A 23 16.60 -9.38 -5.57
CA PRO A 23 16.82 -8.20 -4.73
C PRO A 23 15.88 -7.03 -5.06
N SER A 24 15.60 -6.80 -6.34
CA SER A 24 14.68 -5.75 -6.79
C SER A 24 13.24 -6.03 -6.34
N ILE A 25 12.81 -7.29 -6.35
CA ILE A 25 11.49 -7.70 -5.85
C ILE A 25 11.36 -7.40 -4.36
N TYR A 26 12.34 -7.78 -3.56
CA TYR A 26 12.32 -7.51 -2.11
C TYR A 26 12.43 -6.01 -1.79
N ALA A 27 13.25 -5.26 -2.54
CA ALA A 27 13.31 -3.81 -2.42
C ALA A 27 11.94 -3.18 -2.71
N LYS A 28 11.23 -3.65 -3.75
CA LYS A 28 9.89 -3.15 -4.07
C LYS A 28 8.87 -3.49 -2.98
N ALA A 29 8.95 -4.69 -2.41
CA ALA A 29 8.09 -5.10 -1.31
C ALA A 29 8.32 -4.23 -0.06
N SER A 30 9.57 -3.92 0.27
CA SER A 30 9.91 -3.01 1.38
C SER A 30 9.36 -1.59 1.14
N GLU A 31 9.51 -1.05 -0.07
CA GLU A 31 8.96 0.25 -0.45
C GLU A 31 7.43 0.30 -0.28
N LEU A 32 6.73 -0.74 -0.75
CA LEU A 32 5.27 -0.86 -0.62
C LEU A 32 4.85 -0.95 0.84
N LYS A 33 5.55 -1.77 1.66
CA LYS A 33 5.27 -1.88 3.09
C LYS A 33 5.46 -0.56 3.83
N ASN A 34 6.56 0.15 3.57
CA ASN A 34 6.81 1.47 4.16
C ASN A 34 5.70 2.45 3.77
N SER A 35 5.27 2.44 2.50
CA SER A 35 4.18 3.28 2.02
C SER A 35 2.86 2.97 2.74
N ILE A 36 2.54 1.69 2.95
CA ILE A 36 1.36 1.25 3.72
C ILE A 36 1.44 1.75 5.16
N VAL A 37 2.57 1.55 5.84
CA VAL A 37 2.76 2.01 7.23
C VAL A 37 2.55 3.52 7.35
N HIS A 38 3.13 4.30 6.44
CA HIS A 38 2.92 5.75 6.40
C HIS A 38 1.45 6.13 6.18
N LEU A 39 0.77 5.45 5.27
CA LEU A 39 -0.63 5.74 4.95
C LEU A 39 -1.59 5.36 6.09
N GLN A 40 -1.36 4.20 6.72
CA GLN A 40 -2.10 3.77 7.91
C GLN A 40 -1.92 4.73 9.08
N ARG A 41 -0.70 5.20 9.32
CA ARG A 41 -0.44 6.23 10.33
C ARG A 41 -1.21 7.51 10.03
N SER A 42 -1.18 7.99 8.78
CA SER A 42 -1.94 9.16 8.36
C SER A 42 -3.44 8.97 8.57
N ASN A 43 -3.98 7.79 8.27
CA ASN A 43 -5.39 7.49 8.51
C ASN A 43 -5.74 7.52 9.99
N THR A 44 -4.89 6.95 10.86
CA THR A 44 -5.09 7.03 12.32
C THR A 44 -5.10 8.47 12.81
N GLU A 45 -4.17 9.30 12.33
CA GLU A 45 -4.12 10.73 12.68
C GLU A 45 -5.39 11.48 12.22
N LEU A 46 -5.88 11.18 11.00
CA LEU A 46 -7.15 11.72 10.49
C LEU A 46 -8.36 11.26 11.30
N GLN A 47 -8.41 9.98 11.68
CA GLN A 47 -9.50 9.44 12.52
C GLN A 47 -9.54 10.12 13.89
N THR A 48 -8.38 10.34 14.52
CA THR A 48 -8.29 11.09 15.77
C THR A 48 -8.81 12.51 15.59
N PHE A 49 -8.39 13.21 14.54
CA PHE A 49 -8.85 14.57 14.24
C PHE A 49 -10.37 14.62 14.03
N VAL A 50 -10.94 13.68 13.27
CA VAL A 50 -12.38 13.56 13.07
C VAL A 50 -13.14 13.35 14.39
N SER A 51 -12.57 12.59 15.33
CA SER A 51 -13.21 12.31 16.61
C SER A 51 -13.09 13.43 17.64
N GLU A 52 -12.00 14.20 17.61
CA GLU A 52 -11.67 15.15 18.68
C GLU A 52 -11.81 16.62 18.27
N SER A 53 -11.67 16.94 16.97
CA SER A 53 -11.50 18.31 16.48
C SER A 53 -12.52 18.74 15.43
N CYS A 54 -13.29 17.82 14.84
CA CYS A 54 -14.33 18.19 13.87
C CYS A 54 -15.59 18.73 14.55
N GLU A 55 -16.00 19.94 14.16
CA GLU A 55 -17.19 20.59 14.69
C GLU A 55 -18.43 20.37 13.81
N THR A 56 -18.23 20.10 12.51
CA THR A 56 -19.32 19.92 11.56
C THR A 56 -19.39 18.50 10.99
N GLU A 57 -20.61 18.03 10.74
CA GLU A 57 -20.83 16.71 10.13
C GLU A 57 -20.32 16.66 8.68
N THR A 58 -20.34 17.79 7.97
CA THR A 58 -19.82 17.88 6.60
C THR A 58 -18.30 17.62 6.54
N GLU A 59 -17.51 18.29 7.38
CA GLU A 59 -16.06 18.09 7.44
C GLU A 59 -15.71 16.65 7.83
N LYS A 60 -16.47 16.07 8.78
CA LYS A 60 -16.33 14.69 9.17
C LYS A 60 -16.56 13.73 8.01
N GLN A 61 -17.61 13.93 7.22
CA GLN A 61 -17.91 13.10 6.05
C GLN A 61 -16.82 13.22 4.98
N GLU A 62 -16.31 14.42 4.72
CA GLU A 62 -15.22 14.63 3.76
C GLU A 62 -13.94 13.90 4.20
N LEU A 63 -13.53 14.05 5.47
CA LEU A 63 -12.34 13.38 6.00
C LEU A 63 -12.49 11.86 6.04
N GLN A 64 -13.68 11.35 6.34
CA GLN A 64 -13.99 9.92 6.24
C GLN A 64 -13.88 9.42 4.79
N GLY A 65 -14.28 10.24 3.81
CA GLY A 65 -14.06 9.96 2.40
C GLY A 65 -12.58 9.77 2.06
N TYR A 66 -11.71 10.69 2.51
CA TYR A 66 -10.27 10.55 2.28
C TYR A 66 -9.65 9.33 2.97
N ILE A 67 -10.10 9.00 4.18
CA ILE A 67 -9.66 7.78 4.89
C ILE A 67 -10.03 6.53 4.06
N ALA A 68 -11.26 6.47 3.55
CA ALA A 68 -11.74 5.34 2.74
C ALA A 68 -10.97 5.22 1.41
N GLU A 69 -10.66 6.34 0.75
CA GLU A 69 -9.81 6.34 -0.44
C GLU A 69 -8.41 5.81 -0.15
N ASN A 70 -7.80 6.26 0.96
CA ASN A 70 -6.49 5.78 1.41
C ASN A 70 -6.51 4.28 1.73
N GLU A 71 -7.57 3.77 2.34
CA GLU A 71 -7.75 2.32 2.59
C GLU A 71 -7.77 1.53 1.28
N GLY A 72 -8.47 2.01 0.25
CA GLY A 72 -8.44 1.40 -1.09
C GLY A 72 -7.03 1.38 -1.71
N VAL A 73 -6.22 2.42 -1.45
CA VAL A 73 -4.80 2.45 -1.85
C VAL A 73 -3.98 1.40 -1.08
N VAL A 74 -4.20 1.25 0.23
CA VAL A 74 -3.57 0.21 1.05
C VAL A 74 -3.90 -1.19 0.51
N GLU A 75 -5.16 -1.46 0.19
CA GLU A 75 -5.59 -2.74 -0.40
C GLU A 75 -4.88 -3.02 -1.73
N ALA A 76 -4.82 -2.02 -2.61
CA ALA A 76 -4.12 -2.16 -3.89
C ALA A 76 -2.61 -2.40 -3.72
N MET A 77 -1.96 -1.76 -2.75
CA MET A 77 -0.55 -2.01 -2.42
C MET A 77 -0.34 -3.42 -1.85
N ASN A 78 -1.22 -3.88 -0.96
CA ASN A 78 -1.18 -5.25 -0.43
C ASN A 78 -1.36 -6.30 -1.54
N ALA A 79 -2.27 -6.07 -2.49
CA ALA A 79 -2.43 -6.94 -3.65
C ALA A 79 -1.15 -7.04 -4.49
N ARG A 80 -0.42 -5.92 -4.67
CA ARG A 80 0.89 -5.92 -5.35
C ARG A 80 1.95 -6.70 -4.56
N ILE A 81 1.96 -6.62 -3.24
CA ILE A 81 2.85 -7.45 -2.40
C ILE A 81 2.54 -8.94 -2.60
N GLN A 82 1.26 -9.33 -2.71
CA GLN A 82 0.90 -10.72 -3.00
C GLN A 82 1.39 -11.19 -4.37
N LEU A 83 1.37 -10.32 -5.39
CA LEU A 83 1.95 -10.62 -6.70
C LEU A 83 3.47 -10.82 -6.62
N LEU A 84 4.18 -9.98 -5.86
CA LEU A 84 5.62 -10.15 -5.61
C LEU A 84 5.93 -11.47 -4.91
N LYS A 85 5.15 -11.83 -3.88
CA LYS A 85 5.28 -13.10 -3.17
C LYS A 85 5.09 -14.29 -4.11
N THR A 86 4.02 -14.27 -4.90
CA THR A 86 3.72 -15.31 -5.89
C THR A 86 4.87 -15.46 -6.89
N GLU A 87 5.44 -14.35 -7.35
CA GLU A 87 6.57 -14.38 -8.29
C GLU A 87 7.85 -14.98 -7.67
N VAL A 88 8.15 -14.70 -6.40
CA VAL A 88 9.28 -15.34 -5.70
C VAL A 88 9.08 -16.86 -5.60
N GLU A 89 7.86 -17.29 -5.26
CA GLU A 89 7.50 -18.71 -5.16
C GLU A 89 7.54 -19.41 -6.53
N ASN A 90 7.11 -18.73 -7.60
CA ASN A 90 7.20 -19.23 -8.98
C ASN A 90 8.65 -19.47 -9.43
N ARG A 91 9.61 -18.72 -8.87
CA ARG A 91 11.05 -18.91 -9.11
C ARG A 91 11.67 -20.03 -8.27
N GLY A 92 10.85 -20.76 -7.50
CA GLY A 92 11.30 -21.83 -6.61
C GLY A 92 11.99 -21.34 -5.35
N GLN A 93 11.87 -20.04 -5.03
CA GLN A 93 12.43 -19.46 -3.81
C GLN A 93 11.34 -19.35 -2.74
N ARG A 94 11.73 -19.40 -1.47
CA ARG A 94 10.81 -19.15 -0.36
C ARG A 94 10.69 -17.65 -0.13
N TRP A 95 9.46 -17.16 -0.02
CA TRP A 95 9.21 -15.79 0.45
C TRP A 95 9.66 -15.63 1.89
N ILE A 96 10.46 -14.59 2.15
CA ILE A 96 10.88 -14.18 3.48
C ILE A 96 10.05 -12.95 3.86
N GLU A 97 9.35 -13.02 4.98
CA GLU A 97 8.64 -11.85 5.49
C GLU A 97 9.66 -10.81 5.94
N LEU A 98 9.51 -9.59 5.43
CA LEU A 98 10.38 -8.46 5.76
C LEU A 98 10.09 -7.84 7.15
N ASP A 99 9.22 -8.47 7.96
CA ASP A 99 8.71 -7.92 9.24
C ASP A 99 9.45 -8.49 10.46
N GLU A 100 10.75 -8.74 10.33
CA GLU A 100 11.60 -9.21 11.44
C GLU A 100 12.88 -8.38 11.54
N THR A 101 12.74 -7.10 11.86
CA THR A 101 13.73 -6.39 12.67
C THR A 101 12.97 -5.55 13.68
N GLU A 102 12.96 -6.04 14.92
CA GLU A 102 12.45 -5.37 16.14
C GLU A 102 12.98 -3.94 16.30
#